data_AF-A0A1Z5J6E5-F1
#
_entry.id   AF-A0A1Z5J6E5-F1
#
_cell.length_a   1.000
_cell.length_b   1.000
_cell.length_c   1.000
_cell.angle_alpha   90.00
_cell.angle_beta   90.00
_cell.angle_gamma   90.00
#
_symmetry.space_group_name_H-M   'P 1'
#
loop_
_entity.id
_entity.type
_entity.pdbx_description
1 polymer ?
#
loop_
_entity_poly.entity_id
_entity_poly.type
_entity_poly.pdbx_seq_one_letter_code
_entity_poly.pdbx_strand_id
1 'polypeptide(L)'
;MITFLLRFELSALIAVMRMALSASECRIYMAPSSLGGASFGIYTTSPIDAGEKLLRGNDGPNIAVTDPHQHGSPERLQWTELFDNYWWGRGVADQVFYEAKTVLDFQDTFGSLPNHHCVLDSIWHRAPKVAYLDFMDPGGPGTGAFSYHTSRQFYASRKLQAGEEIFLNYGHCSDEGSDLFSSPDWSSLIAKTNDYKLATNVAIYLLSVHLSKPLSSDEYQHLINTTDIFQGEIVSDRVRSLLPSTMEELIQVLAVDPELPLEQKLARFVGKAISSPEWIKENGLCLENLRPAPSTLPNAGQGAFAQNVIEKGEIIVPVPLLHVTDREAFRLPDDKYQLMLNYCFGHDESSLLLCPLTNAVLINHCSSHRQQCGPEGPNAVLQWSSGWEPRQDEFSNMTVAKLGEQPGRGLAFEVVAIRRIEPGDEVFIDYGLSWERAWEDHVATWETPYSSNYVSIQSLNDALVTPKMSGDLREIEDTTFFTGCFYWSSSDDYDSSYVEENPDWTELSDEEILEHYSSDGSIFVGDYESHNGNNYWPCSVLYQDTEEDDEESYVVRIHQAPFESTMPWNEKDLPRILTKYPRSSIHFFKRPYKSAQHLPNAFRHSIGIPNHMFPLQWRNRYYETSK
;
A
#
# COMPACT_ATOMS: atom_id res chain seq x y z
N MET A 1 28.61 -1.33 46.85
CA MET A 1 27.16 -1.45 46.54
C MET A 1 26.58 -0.14 46.02
N ILE A 2 26.80 1.00 46.67
CA ILE A 2 26.35 2.34 46.23
C ILE A 2 26.96 2.79 44.88
N THR A 3 28.23 2.49 44.63
CA THR A 3 28.93 2.83 43.37
C THR A 3 28.44 2.03 42.15
N PHE A 4 27.78 0.88 42.38
CA PHE A 4 27.27 0.01 41.32
C PHE A 4 25.86 0.45 40.89
N LEU A 5 25.03 0.89 41.85
CA LEU A 5 23.72 1.50 41.60
C LEU A 5 23.82 2.82 40.82
N LEU A 6 24.78 3.70 41.18
CA LEU A 6 25.01 4.97 40.48
C LEU A 6 25.49 4.79 39.02
N ARG A 7 26.22 3.72 38.70
CA ARG A 7 26.64 3.43 37.31
C ARG A 7 25.50 2.91 36.44
N PHE A 8 24.57 2.15 37.03
CA PHE A 8 23.40 1.63 36.32
C PHE A 8 22.41 2.75 35.99
N GLU A 9 22.14 3.65 36.94
CA GLU A 9 21.29 4.81 36.71
C GLU A 9 21.90 5.80 35.72
N LEU A 10 23.22 6.06 35.78
CA LEU A 10 23.87 6.96 34.83
C LEU A 10 23.90 6.38 33.41
N SER A 11 24.05 5.07 33.25
CA SER A 11 24.03 4.42 31.93
C SER A 11 22.63 4.40 31.32
N ALA A 12 21.60 4.17 32.14
CA ALA A 12 20.20 4.29 31.73
C ALA A 12 19.83 5.75 31.39
N LEU A 13 20.29 6.72 32.19
CA LEU A 13 20.07 8.14 31.92
C LEU A 13 20.83 8.61 30.67
N ILE A 14 22.04 8.12 30.42
CA ILE A 14 22.80 8.37 29.18
C ILE A 14 22.14 7.69 27.98
N ALA A 15 21.55 6.50 28.14
CA ALA A 15 20.79 5.83 27.08
C ALA A 15 19.49 6.59 26.75
N VAL A 16 18.76 7.03 27.77
CA VAL A 16 17.56 7.88 27.63
C VAL A 16 17.92 9.26 27.06
N MET A 17 19.02 9.88 27.50
CA MET A 17 19.53 11.12 26.91
C MET A 17 20.04 10.92 25.49
N ARG A 18 20.68 9.81 25.14
CA ARG A 18 21.07 9.49 23.75
C ARG A 18 19.86 9.22 22.86
N MET A 19 18.82 8.59 23.40
CA MET A 19 17.53 8.43 22.72
C MET A 19 16.79 9.78 22.56
N ALA A 20 16.94 10.70 23.53
CA ALA A 20 16.29 12.01 23.50
C ALA A 20 17.08 13.11 22.74
N LEU A 21 18.40 12.95 22.55
CA LEU A 21 19.28 13.95 21.90
C LEU A 21 19.69 13.60 20.47
N SER A 22 19.36 12.41 19.97
CA SER A 22 19.47 12.12 18.54
C SER A 22 18.16 12.53 17.90
N ALA A 23 18.00 13.81 17.55
CA ALA A 23 17.14 14.17 16.43
C ALA A 23 17.67 13.38 15.24
N SER A 24 17.01 12.27 14.94
CA SER A 24 17.57 11.25 14.09
C SER A 24 17.45 11.75 12.65
N GLU A 25 18.57 12.14 12.05
CA GLU A 25 18.63 12.66 10.67
C GLU A 25 17.79 11.80 9.72
N CYS A 26 17.03 12.42 8.81
CA CYS A 26 16.21 11.70 7.83
C CYS A 26 17.08 10.73 7.02
N ARG A 27 16.61 9.50 6.80
CA ARG A 27 17.32 8.45 6.04
C ARG A 27 16.71 8.27 4.66
N ILE A 28 15.39 8.38 4.54
CA ILE A 28 14.66 8.16 3.28
C ILE A 28 14.27 9.49 2.65
N TYR A 29 14.67 9.68 1.40
CA TYR A 29 14.45 10.92 0.63
C TYR A 29 13.78 10.63 -0.70
N MET A 30 12.99 11.58 -1.17
CA MET A 30 12.58 11.67 -2.57
C MET A 30 13.51 12.63 -3.30
N ALA A 31 14.08 12.21 -4.42
CA ALA A 31 14.95 13.03 -5.26
C ALA A 31 14.73 12.66 -6.74
N PRO A 32 15.24 13.42 -7.73
CA PRO A 32 15.20 12.99 -9.14
C PRO A 32 15.73 11.55 -9.30
N SER A 33 14.98 10.71 -10.03
CA SER A 33 15.34 9.30 -10.20
C SER A 33 16.62 9.14 -11.02
N SER A 34 17.32 8.04 -10.78
CA SER A 34 18.45 7.60 -11.58
C SER A 34 18.00 6.96 -12.89
N LEU A 35 16.75 6.48 -12.96
CA LEU A 35 16.16 5.92 -14.17
C LEU A 35 15.76 7.03 -15.13
N GLY A 36 16.27 6.96 -16.36
CA GLY A 36 15.88 7.89 -17.42
C GLY A 36 14.38 7.83 -17.71
N GLY A 37 13.70 8.98 -17.66
CA GLY A 37 12.26 9.09 -17.92
C GLY A 37 11.37 8.91 -16.68
N ALA A 38 11.91 8.41 -15.56
CA ALA A 38 11.23 8.47 -14.28
C ALA A 38 11.35 9.88 -13.68
N SER A 39 10.29 10.36 -13.03
CA SER A 39 10.27 11.73 -12.48
C SER A 39 11.09 11.82 -11.19
N PHE A 40 10.85 10.92 -10.23
CA PHE A 40 11.51 10.90 -8.93
C PHE A 40 11.79 9.47 -8.51
N GLY A 41 12.86 9.29 -7.75
CA GLY A 41 13.26 8.04 -7.09
C GLY A 41 13.26 8.22 -5.59
N ILE A 42 13.23 7.09 -4.88
CA ILE A 42 13.31 7.04 -3.43
C ILE A 42 14.71 6.57 -3.05
N TYR A 43 15.40 7.32 -2.20
CA TYR A 43 16.80 7.07 -1.86
C TYR A 43 16.97 6.83 -0.38
N THR A 44 17.94 6.00 -0.01
CA THR A 44 18.46 5.96 1.37
C THR A 44 19.79 6.71 1.48
N THR A 45 19.97 7.56 2.48
CA THR A 45 21.25 8.24 2.76
C THR A 45 22.12 7.50 3.78
N SER A 46 21.64 6.36 4.27
CA SER A 46 22.33 5.51 5.24
C SER A 46 22.25 4.05 4.78
N PRO A 47 23.22 3.19 5.11
CA PRO A 47 23.10 1.77 4.82
C PRO A 47 21.87 1.18 5.54
N ILE A 48 21.25 0.18 4.92
CA ILE A 48 20.13 -0.60 5.48
C ILE A 48 20.47 -2.07 5.28
N ASP A 49 20.51 -2.84 6.37
CA ASP A 49 20.81 -4.26 6.27
C ASP A 49 19.61 -5.07 5.76
N ALA A 50 19.87 -6.23 5.14
CA ALA A 50 18.80 -7.11 4.69
C ALA A 50 17.91 -7.53 5.87
N GLY A 51 16.59 -7.43 5.71
CA GLY A 51 15.61 -7.68 6.77
C GLY A 51 15.42 -6.53 7.76
N GLU A 52 16.14 -5.42 7.63
CA GLU A 52 15.89 -4.19 8.42
C GLU A 52 14.67 -3.45 7.86
N LYS A 53 13.90 -2.79 8.75
CA LYS A 53 12.82 -1.88 8.35
C LYS A 53 13.40 -0.67 7.63
N LEU A 54 12.75 -0.26 6.53
CA LEU A 54 13.13 0.98 5.83
C LEU A 54 12.71 2.22 6.61
N LEU A 55 11.42 2.28 6.96
CA LEU A 55 10.85 3.38 7.70
C LEU A 55 10.99 3.13 9.20
N ARG A 56 11.30 4.19 9.96
CA ARG A 56 11.30 4.13 11.44
C ARG A 56 9.92 3.85 12.02
N GLY A 57 8.88 4.34 11.35
CA GLY A 57 7.48 4.10 11.69
C GLY A 57 6.81 3.09 10.75
N ASN A 58 5.57 2.79 11.07
CA ASN A 58 4.61 2.25 10.11
C ASN A 58 4.38 3.29 9.00
N ASP A 59 4.03 2.85 7.78
CA ASP A 59 3.62 3.76 6.70
C ASP A 59 2.24 4.41 6.99
N GLY A 60 1.64 5.18 6.09
CA GLY A 60 0.25 5.65 6.29
C GLY A 60 -0.81 4.57 6.06
N PRO A 61 -2.09 4.82 6.40
CA PRO A 61 -3.15 3.82 6.34
C PRO A 61 -3.38 3.33 4.90
N ASN A 62 -3.85 2.10 4.78
CA ASN A 62 -4.33 1.56 3.53
C ASN A 62 -5.76 2.06 3.29
N ILE A 63 -6.07 2.62 2.12
CA ILE A 63 -7.43 3.11 1.81
C ILE A 63 -8.13 2.10 0.91
N ALA A 64 -9.17 1.44 1.43
CA ALA A 64 -9.99 0.52 0.66
C ALA A 64 -10.86 1.28 -0.34
N VAL A 65 -10.60 1.08 -1.63
CA VAL A 65 -11.43 1.61 -2.73
C VAL A 65 -12.34 0.51 -3.22
N THR A 66 -13.64 0.69 -3.02
CA THR A 66 -14.62 -0.38 -3.27
C THR A 66 -15.26 -0.24 -4.63
N ASP A 67 -15.27 -1.32 -5.40
CA ASP A 67 -15.88 -1.38 -6.73
C ASP A 67 -15.45 -0.31 -7.75
N PRO A 68 -14.15 0.01 -7.86
CA PRO A 68 -13.68 1.12 -8.68
C PRO A 68 -13.98 0.97 -10.17
N HIS A 69 -14.14 -0.26 -10.68
CA HIS A 69 -14.44 -0.53 -12.09
C HIS A 69 -15.90 -0.96 -12.35
N GLN A 70 -16.73 -1.11 -11.31
CA GLN A 70 -18.09 -1.61 -11.52
C GLN A 70 -19.10 -0.48 -11.74
N HIS A 71 -18.77 0.75 -11.31
CA HIS A 71 -19.75 1.84 -11.20
C HIS A 71 -19.26 3.08 -11.94
N GLY A 72 -19.81 3.34 -13.13
CA GLY A 72 -19.49 4.55 -13.89
C GLY A 72 -19.75 4.42 -15.38
N SER A 73 -19.87 5.56 -16.06
CA SER A 73 -19.67 5.59 -17.51
C SER A 73 -18.17 5.45 -17.80
N PRO A 74 -17.75 5.07 -19.02
CA PRO A 74 -16.33 5.01 -19.39
C PRO A 74 -15.56 6.30 -19.03
N GLU A 75 -16.20 7.46 -19.16
CA GLU A 75 -15.62 8.75 -18.77
C GLU A 75 -15.34 8.85 -17.27
N ARG A 76 -16.20 8.26 -16.43
CA ARG A 76 -16.01 8.19 -14.97
C ARG A 76 -15.01 7.13 -14.54
N LEU A 77 -14.51 6.30 -15.45
CA LEU A 77 -13.46 5.32 -15.17
C LEU A 77 -12.08 5.82 -15.60
N GLN A 78 -11.96 6.97 -16.27
CA GLN A 78 -10.67 7.51 -16.70
C GLN A 78 -9.68 7.72 -15.55
N TRP A 79 -10.17 8.01 -14.35
CA TRP A 79 -9.29 8.17 -13.19
C TRP A 79 -8.64 6.84 -12.78
N THR A 80 -9.27 5.69 -13.05
CA THR A 80 -8.67 4.39 -12.71
C THR A 80 -7.43 4.15 -13.56
N GLU A 81 -7.41 4.59 -14.84
CA GLU A 81 -6.23 4.42 -15.70
C GLU A 81 -4.98 5.13 -15.15
N LEU A 82 -5.14 6.35 -14.61
CA LEU A 82 -4.03 7.05 -13.96
C LEU A 82 -3.61 6.30 -12.69
N PHE A 83 -4.58 5.92 -11.86
CA PHE A 83 -4.34 5.30 -10.56
C PHE A 83 -3.82 3.86 -10.69
N ASP A 84 -4.11 3.14 -11.76
CA ASP A 84 -3.60 1.80 -12.08
C ASP A 84 -2.06 1.78 -12.13
N ASN A 85 -1.42 2.92 -12.43
CA ASN A 85 0.04 3.06 -12.37
C ASN A 85 0.61 3.15 -10.95
N TYR A 86 -0.25 3.32 -9.94
CA TYR A 86 0.10 3.53 -8.53
C TYR A 86 -0.61 2.53 -7.60
N TRP A 87 -1.43 1.63 -8.16
CA TRP A 87 -2.13 0.59 -7.44
C TRP A 87 -1.33 -0.69 -7.38
N TRP A 88 -1.32 -1.31 -6.19
CA TRP A 88 -0.55 -2.50 -5.92
C TRP A 88 -1.44 -3.58 -5.35
N GLY A 89 -1.99 -4.42 -6.23
CA GLY A 89 -2.85 -5.54 -5.86
C GLY A 89 -2.11 -6.70 -5.18
N ARG A 90 -0.76 -6.69 -5.13
CA ARG A 90 0.01 -7.71 -4.41
C ARG A 90 0.09 -7.37 -2.92
N GLY A 91 -0.34 -8.30 -2.07
CA GLY A 91 -0.19 -8.21 -0.61
C GLY A 91 -1.23 -7.36 0.10
N VAL A 92 -2.42 -7.21 -0.49
CA VAL A 92 -3.58 -6.64 0.21
C VAL A 92 -3.86 -7.50 1.46
N ALA A 93 -4.11 -6.87 2.60
CA ALA A 93 -4.40 -7.61 3.83
C ALA A 93 -5.77 -8.31 3.71
N ASP A 94 -5.92 -9.51 4.27
CA ASP A 94 -7.13 -10.32 4.16
C ASP A 94 -8.41 -9.54 4.51
N GLN A 95 -8.35 -8.67 5.53
CA GLN A 95 -9.51 -7.86 5.94
C GLN A 95 -9.95 -6.84 4.88
N VAL A 96 -9.04 -6.31 4.08
CA VAL A 96 -9.36 -5.33 3.02
C VAL A 96 -10.12 -6.02 1.88
N PHE A 97 -9.81 -7.28 1.55
CA PHE A 97 -10.50 -8.00 0.47
C PHE A 97 -11.99 -8.21 0.71
N TYR A 98 -12.39 -8.30 1.97
CA TYR A 98 -13.79 -8.51 2.35
C TYR A 98 -14.57 -7.22 2.53
N GLU A 99 -13.99 -6.08 2.17
CA GLU A 99 -14.65 -4.79 2.31
C GLU A 99 -15.81 -4.63 1.30
N ALA A 100 -15.64 -5.13 0.07
CA ALA A 100 -16.65 -5.13 -0.99
C ALA A 100 -16.45 -6.32 -1.95
N LYS A 101 -17.26 -6.42 -3.01
CA LYS A 101 -17.11 -7.48 -4.03
C LYS A 101 -15.79 -7.33 -4.79
N THR A 102 -15.42 -6.12 -5.14
CA THR A 102 -14.09 -5.81 -5.67
C THR A 102 -13.49 -4.68 -4.84
N VAL A 103 -12.24 -4.85 -4.41
CA VAL A 103 -11.57 -3.87 -3.57
C VAL A 103 -10.18 -3.65 -4.14
N LEU A 104 -9.77 -2.39 -4.23
CA LEU A 104 -8.38 -2.02 -4.46
C LEU A 104 -7.83 -1.39 -3.18
N ASP A 105 -6.69 -1.92 -2.74
CA ASP A 105 -5.93 -1.40 -1.62
C ASP A 105 -5.07 -0.24 -2.11
N PHE A 106 -5.51 0.99 -1.86
CA PHE A 106 -4.74 2.16 -2.24
C PHE A 106 -3.64 2.43 -1.21
N GLN A 107 -2.41 2.21 -1.65
CA GLN A 107 -1.17 2.34 -0.89
C GLN A 107 -0.54 3.72 -1.12
N ASP A 108 -1.27 4.78 -0.82
CA ASP A 108 -0.98 6.16 -1.21
C ASP A 108 0.14 6.84 -0.45
N THR A 109 1.07 6.04 0.07
CA THR A 109 2.15 6.46 0.94
C THR A 109 3.45 5.87 0.40
N PHE A 110 4.38 5.42 1.25
CA PHE A 110 5.69 4.96 0.78
C PHE A 110 5.57 3.84 -0.27
N GLY A 111 4.59 2.94 -0.17
CA GLY A 111 4.41 1.83 -1.12
C GLY A 111 4.26 2.24 -2.59
N SER A 112 3.72 3.43 -2.88
CA SER A 112 3.45 3.90 -4.24
C SER A 112 4.60 4.68 -4.90
N LEU A 113 5.66 4.99 -4.14
CA LEU A 113 6.70 5.93 -4.57
C LEU A 113 7.93 5.28 -5.25
N PRO A 114 8.46 4.13 -4.79
CA PRO A 114 9.62 3.50 -5.41
C PRO A 114 9.36 3.08 -6.86
N ASN A 115 10.33 3.35 -7.72
CA ASN A 115 10.27 2.95 -9.13
C ASN A 115 10.43 1.43 -9.29
N HIS A 116 10.06 0.95 -10.47
CA HIS A 116 10.25 -0.44 -10.83
C HIS A 116 11.70 -0.76 -11.23
N HIS A 117 12.25 -1.87 -10.75
CA HIS A 117 13.46 -2.45 -11.34
C HIS A 117 13.57 -3.97 -11.12
N CYS A 118 13.78 -4.76 -12.19
CA CYS A 118 13.77 -6.22 -12.10
C CYS A 118 14.97 -6.86 -11.38
N VAL A 119 16.15 -6.28 -11.52
CA VAL A 119 17.38 -6.79 -10.88
C VAL A 119 17.74 -6.07 -9.58
N LEU A 120 17.36 -4.80 -9.44
CA LEU A 120 17.67 -3.96 -8.27
C LEU A 120 16.53 -3.86 -7.25
N ASP A 121 15.44 -4.59 -7.45
CA ASP A 121 14.37 -4.76 -6.44
C ASP A 121 14.99 -4.96 -5.06
N SER A 122 14.59 -4.12 -4.12
CA SER A 122 15.27 -3.96 -2.85
C SER A 122 14.34 -3.99 -1.65
N ILE A 123 13.03 -4.14 -1.86
CA ILE A 123 12.07 -4.11 -0.77
C ILE A 123 11.06 -5.24 -0.86
N TRP A 124 10.67 -5.71 0.31
CA TRP A 124 9.47 -6.51 0.51
C TRP A 124 8.66 -5.86 1.62
N HIS A 125 7.39 -6.26 1.76
CA HIS A 125 6.50 -5.71 2.76
C HIS A 125 5.77 -6.83 3.51
N ARG A 126 5.22 -6.46 4.66
CA ARG A 126 4.27 -7.28 5.41
C ARG A 126 3.24 -6.37 6.07
N ALA A 127 2.07 -6.93 6.35
CA ALA A 127 1.13 -6.25 7.22
C ALA A 127 1.72 -6.14 8.65
N PRO A 128 1.39 -5.08 9.39
CA PRO A 128 1.67 -5.01 10.82
C PRO A 128 0.80 -6.04 11.54
N LYS A 129 1.26 -6.46 12.71
CA LYS A 129 0.55 -7.40 13.59
C LYS A 129 -0.92 -7.03 13.82
N VAL A 130 -1.19 -5.73 13.97
CA VAL A 130 -2.54 -5.18 14.05
C VAL A 130 -2.84 -4.48 12.74
N ALA A 131 -3.48 -5.19 11.81
CA ALA A 131 -3.78 -4.71 10.46
C ALA A 131 -5.09 -3.89 10.37
N TYR A 132 -5.95 -3.96 11.40
CA TYR A 132 -7.27 -3.34 11.40
C TYR A 132 -7.63 -2.83 12.81
N LEU A 133 -8.10 -1.59 12.91
CA LEU A 133 -8.32 -0.86 14.17
C LEU A 133 -9.77 -0.37 14.31
N ASP A 134 -10.77 -1.24 14.20
CA ASP A 134 -12.20 -0.86 14.31
C ASP A 134 -12.69 -0.49 15.72
N PHE A 135 -11.76 -0.36 16.68
CA PHE A 135 -12.01 0.22 18.00
C PHE A 135 -11.73 1.73 18.08
N MET A 136 -11.16 2.36 17.06
CA MET A 136 -10.72 3.77 17.17
C MET A 136 -11.85 4.78 17.32
N ASP A 137 -13.07 4.44 16.90
CA ASP A 137 -14.27 5.26 17.15
C ASP A 137 -15.56 4.42 17.06
N PRO A 138 -15.89 3.57 18.06
CA PRO A 138 -17.13 2.82 18.03
C PRO A 138 -18.30 3.75 18.39
N GLY A 139 -18.85 4.42 17.37
CA GLY A 139 -20.14 5.11 17.47
C GLY A 139 -20.08 6.64 17.58
N GLY A 140 -18.90 7.25 17.58
CA GLY A 140 -18.76 8.68 17.39
C GLY A 140 -18.98 9.11 15.94
N PRO A 141 -19.10 10.42 15.67
CA PRO A 141 -19.34 10.95 14.32
C PRO A 141 -18.20 10.67 13.33
N GLY A 142 -17.02 10.23 13.77
CA GLY A 142 -15.92 9.82 12.90
C GLY A 142 -16.07 8.40 12.37
N THR A 143 -17.04 7.64 12.88
CA THR A 143 -17.29 6.26 12.44
C THR A 143 -17.47 6.20 10.92
N GLY A 144 -16.58 5.46 10.24
CA GLY A 144 -16.59 5.29 8.79
C GLY A 144 -16.00 6.45 8.00
N ALA A 145 -15.52 7.52 8.65
CA ALA A 145 -14.96 8.71 8.01
C ALA A 145 -13.45 8.60 7.70
N PHE A 146 -12.77 7.57 8.20
CA PHE A 146 -11.36 7.29 7.97
C PHE A 146 -11.15 5.78 7.79
N SER A 147 -10.00 5.39 7.25
CA SER A 147 -9.65 3.99 7.11
C SER A 147 -9.32 3.36 8.46
N TYR A 148 -9.87 2.17 8.68
CA TYR A 148 -9.54 1.32 9.81
C TYR A 148 -8.35 0.39 9.51
N HIS A 149 -7.96 0.28 8.24
CA HIS A 149 -6.84 -0.55 7.83
C HIS A 149 -5.54 0.20 8.10
N THR A 150 -4.68 -0.42 8.89
CA THR A 150 -3.36 0.14 9.17
C THR A 150 -2.45 -0.06 7.98
N SER A 151 -1.34 0.67 8.01
CA SER A 151 -0.31 0.68 6.98
C SER A 151 0.37 -0.65 6.71
N ARG A 152 1.32 -0.68 5.76
CA ARG A 152 2.33 -1.73 5.65
C ARG A 152 3.62 -1.40 6.40
N GLN A 153 4.43 -2.42 6.62
CA GLN A 153 5.82 -2.30 7.06
C GLN A 153 6.74 -2.76 5.91
N PHE A 154 7.67 -1.90 5.52
CA PHE A 154 8.62 -2.16 4.44
C PHE A 154 9.98 -2.57 4.98
N TYR A 155 10.56 -3.58 4.35
CA TYR A 155 11.81 -4.22 4.75
C TYR A 155 12.75 -4.34 3.57
N ALA A 156 14.04 -4.20 3.82
CA ALA A 156 15.03 -4.37 2.77
C ALA A 156 15.14 -5.87 2.43
N SER A 157 14.99 -6.24 1.15
CA SER A 157 15.17 -7.62 0.67
C SER A 157 16.64 -8.01 0.59
N ARG A 158 17.52 -7.01 0.50
CA ARG A 158 18.97 -7.12 0.43
C ARG A 158 19.60 -5.93 1.15
N LYS A 159 20.92 -5.99 1.33
CA LYS A 159 21.67 -4.84 1.86
C LYS A 159 21.59 -3.67 0.86
N LEU A 160 21.22 -2.49 1.37
CA LEU A 160 21.22 -1.22 0.66
C LEU A 160 22.41 -0.37 1.10
N GLN A 161 23.06 0.27 0.14
CA GLN A 161 24.15 1.20 0.40
C GLN A 161 23.61 2.61 0.60
N ALA A 162 24.35 3.43 1.37
CA ALA A 162 24.05 4.85 1.42
C ALA A 162 24.18 5.46 0.01
N GLY A 163 23.18 6.22 -0.40
CA GLY A 163 23.10 6.80 -1.74
C GLY A 163 22.27 6.01 -2.73
N GLU A 164 21.85 4.78 -2.38
CA GLU A 164 21.18 3.88 -3.31
C GLU A 164 19.69 4.22 -3.49
N GLU A 165 19.22 4.19 -4.74
CA GLU A 165 17.78 4.24 -5.06
C GLU A 165 17.11 2.91 -4.69
N ILE A 166 15.93 3.01 -4.10
CA ILE A 166 15.09 1.93 -3.62
C ILE A 166 14.11 1.59 -4.75
N PHE A 167 14.04 0.32 -5.11
CA PHE A 167 13.22 -0.17 -6.20
C PHE A 167 12.29 -1.27 -5.74
N LEU A 168 11.17 -1.38 -6.44
CA LEU A 168 10.16 -2.42 -6.28
C LEU A 168 10.10 -3.32 -7.51
N ASN A 169 9.70 -4.58 -7.31
CA ASN A 169 9.26 -5.46 -8.39
C ASN A 169 7.74 -5.41 -8.55
N TYR A 170 7.27 -4.91 -9.70
CA TYR A 170 5.85 -4.72 -10.02
C TYR A 170 5.21 -6.03 -10.48
N GLY A 171 5.97 -7.13 -10.57
CA GLY A 171 5.52 -8.44 -11.02
C GLY A 171 5.71 -8.72 -12.51
N HIS A 172 6.37 -7.82 -13.25
CA HIS A 172 6.53 -7.90 -14.71
C HIS A 172 7.95 -8.27 -15.18
N CYS A 173 8.72 -8.96 -14.33
CA CYS A 173 10.13 -9.25 -14.58
C CYS A 173 10.42 -10.57 -15.30
N SER A 174 9.39 -11.39 -15.55
CA SER A 174 9.46 -12.59 -16.38
C SER A 174 8.90 -12.34 -17.78
N ASP A 175 9.40 -13.11 -18.75
CA ASP A 175 8.80 -13.20 -20.10
C ASP A 175 7.64 -14.18 -20.15
N GLU A 176 7.65 -15.16 -19.26
CA GLU A 176 6.53 -16.02 -18.94
C GLU A 176 5.57 -15.20 -18.08
N GLY A 177 4.57 -14.61 -18.73
CA GLY A 177 3.55 -13.81 -18.05
C GLY A 177 2.92 -14.62 -16.93
N SER A 178 2.77 -14.03 -15.74
CA SER A 178 1.68 -14.47 -14.87
C SER A 178 0.41 -14.03 -15.58
N ASP A 179 -0.26 -14.96 -16.26
CA ASP A 179 -1.43 -14.80 -17.16
C ASP A 179 -2.67 -14.10 -16.55
N LEU A 180 -2.59 -13.55 -15.35
CA LEU A 180 -3.73 -12.94 -14.66
C LEU A 180 -4.01 -11.50 -15.09
N PHE A 181 -3.04 -10.80 -15.67
CA PHE A 181 -3.24 -9.45 -16.22
C PHE A 181 -2.42 -9.31 -17.50
N SER A 182 -3.05 -8.90 -18.61
CA SER A 182 -2.33 -8.56 -19.84
C SER A 182 -1.21 -7.59 -19.51
N SER A 183 0.04 -7.96 -19.83
CA SER A 183 1.22 -7.13 -19.58
C SER A 183 0.95 -5.71 -20.08
N PRO A 184 0.98 -4.69 -19.21
CA PRO A 184 0.66 -3.33 -19.63
C PRO A 184 1.67 -2.85 -20.67
N ASP A 185 1.27 -1.97 -21.58
CA ASP A 185 2.09 -1.55 -22.72
C ASP A 185 3.48 -1.05 -22.32
N TRP A 186 3.59 -0.38 -21.16
CA TRP A 186 4.86 0.13 -20.61
C TRP A 186 5.84 -0.98 -20.21
N SER A 187 5.37 -2.19 -19.88
CA SER A 187 6.25 -3.30 -19.49
C SER A 187 7.14 -3.79 -20.63
N SER A 188 6.79 -3.46 -21.88
CA SER A 188 7.62 -3.68 -23.06
C SER A 188 8.81 -2.71 -23.17
N LEU A 189 8.80 -1.64 -22.39
CA LEU A 189 9.86 -0.61 -22.41
C LEU A 189 10.93 -0.85 -21.35
N ILE A 190 10.68 -1.73 -20.38
CA ILE A 190 11.60 -2.01 -19.28
C ILE A 190 12.50 -3.22 -19.55
N ALA A 191 13.73 -3.19 -19.04
CA ALA A 191 14.64 -4.32 -19.03
C ALA A 191 14.21 -5.36 -18.00
N LYS A 192 14.02 -6.60 -18.47
CA LYS A 192 13.61 -7.74 -17.65
C LYS A 192 14.81 -8.53 -17.16
N THR A 193 14.58 -9.45 -16.24
CA THR A 193 15.64 -10.28 -15.64
C THR A 193 16.45 -11.04 -16.69
N ASN A 194 15.82 -11.57 -17.73
CA ASN A 194 16.51 -12.27 -18.81
C ASN A 194 17.36 -11.33 -19.68
N ASP A 195 16.92 -10.09 -19.90
CA ASP A 195 17.71 -9.10 -20.64
C ASP A 195 19.04 -8.82 -19.92
N TYR A 196 19.02 -8.67 -18.59
CA TYR A 196 20.23 -8.49 -17.79
C TYR A 196 21.15 -9.72 -17.77
N LYS A 197 20.57 -10.93 -17.73
CA LYS A 197 21.35 -12.18 -17.82
C LYS A 197 22.05 -12.27 -19.18
N LEU A 198 21.34 -12.01 -20.28
CA LEU A 198 21.91 -12.04 -21.61
C LEU A 198 22.98 -10.94 -21.80
N ALA A 199 22.71 -9.73 -21.32
CA ALA A 199 23.70 -8.64 -21.33
C ALA A 199 24.96 -9.01 -20.52
N THR A 200 24.79 -9.67 -19.38
CA THR A 200 25.90 -10.18 -18.56
C THR A 200 26.73 -11.21 -19.30
N ASN A 201 26.09 -12.15 -20.01
CA ASN A 201 26.78 -13.14 -20.83
C ASN A 201 27.57 -12.50 -21.98
N VAL A 202 27.00 -11.49 -22.63
CA VAL A 202 27.70 -10.72 -23.68
C VAL A 202 28.88 -9.94 -23.08
N ALA A 203 28.70 -9.31 -21.91
CA ALA A 203 29.76 -8.59 -21.22
C ALA A 203 30.94 -9.51 -20.85
N ILE A 204 30.67 -10.73 -20.35
CA ILE A 204 31.68 -11.75 -20.07
C ILE A 204 32.42 -12.15 -21.35
N TYR A 205 31.70 -12.33 -22.46
CA TYR A 205 32.31 -12.61 -23.76
C TYR A 205 33.26 -11.49 -24.19
N LEU A 206 32.81 -10.24 -24.15
CA LEU A 206 33.62 -9.08 -24.53
C LEU A 206 34.89 -8.97 -23.68
N LEU A 207 34.78 -9.23 -22.37
CA LEU A 207 35.92 -9.28 -21.46
C LEU A 207 36.89 -10.41 -21.84
N SER A 208 36.39 -11.60 -22.16
CA SER A 208 37.23 -12.74 -22.55
C SER A 208 38.01 -12.48 -23.85
N VAL A 209 37.39 -11.80 -24.80
CA VAL A 209 38.03 -11.38 -26.05
C VAL A 209 39.08 -10.32 -25.75
N HIS A 210 38.77 -9.30 -24.94
CA HIS A 210 39.71 -8.25 -24.55
C HIS A 210 40.95 -8.79 -23.84
N LEU A 211 40.77 -9.76 -22.93
CA LEU A 211 41.88 -10.42 -22.23
C LEU A 211 42.77 -11.23 -23.19
N SER A 212 42.21 -11.74 -24.29
CA SER A 212 42.97 -12.46 -25.33
C SER A 212 43.66 -11.51 -26.31
N LYS A 213 43.01 -10.39 -26.64
CA LYS A 213 43.50 -9.32 -27.50
C LYS A 213 42.83 -8.00 -27.07
N PRO A 214 43.58 -6.99 -26.61
CA PRO A 214 43.01 -5.70 -26.24
C PRO A 214 42.17 -5.12 -27.39
N LEU A 215 40.90 -4.90 -27.10
CA LEU A 215 39.93 -4.30 -28.02
C LEU A 215 40.05 -2.78 -28.03
N SER A 216 40.11 -2.17 -29.21
CA SER A 216 39.86 -0.73 -29.38
C SER A 216 38.39 -0.40 -29.20
N SER A 217 38.06 0.89 -28.99
CA SER A 217 36.67 1.34 -28.87
C SER A 217 35.81 0.99 -30.09
N ASP A 218 36.37 1.12 -31.30
CA ASP A 218 35.68 0.76 -32.55
C ASP A 218 35.44 -0.76 -32.65
N GLU A 219 36.42 -1.59 -32.27
CA GLU A 219 36.26 -3.05 -32.26
C GLU A 219 35.22 -3.51 -31.22
N TYR A 220 35.21 -2.88 -30.04
CA TYR A 220 34.21 -3.14 -28.99
C TYR A 220 32.79 -2.84 -29.49
N GLN A 221 32.60 -1.65 -30.07
CA GLN A 221 31.32 -1.24 -30.63
C GLN A 221 30.90 -2.14 -31.81
N HIS A 222 31.84 -2.54 -32.65
CA HIS A 222 31.57 -3.48 -33.73
C HIS A 222 31.07 -4.83 -33.19
N LEU A 223 31.70 -5.37 -32.15
CA LEU A 223 31.26 -6.64 -31.55
C LEU A 223 29.86 -6.53 -30.96
N ILE A 224 29.54 -5.47 -30.21
CA ILE A 224 28.18 -5.25 -29.68
C ILE A 224 27.15 -5.18 -30.81
N ASN A 225 27.44 -4.41 -31.86
CA ASN A 225 26.50 -4.17 -32.94
C ASN A 225 26.32 -5.36 -33.90
N THR A 226 27.31 -6.26 -34.00
CA THR A 226 27.24 -7.46 -34.84
C THR A 226 26.76 -8.72 -34.12
N THR A 227 26.65 -8.67 -32.79
CA THR A 227 26.13 -9.79 -32.01
C THR A 227 24.61 -9.76 -32.04
N ASP A 228 23.99 -10.13 -33.16
CA ASP A 228 22.53 -10.20 -33.27
C ASP A 228 21.96 -11.44 -32.55
N ILE A 229 22.77 -12.51 -32.48
CA ILE A 229 22.44 -13.75 -31.78
C ILE A 229 23.65 -14.14 -30.92
N PHE A 230 23.42 -14.36 -29.63
CA PHE A 230 24.42 -14.85 -28.69
C PHE A 230 23.93 -16.13 -28.02
N GLN A 231 24.68 -17.23 -28.19
CA GLN A 231 24.32 -18.55 -27.65
C GLN A 231 22.91 -19.05 -28.03
N GLY A 232 22.39 -18.63 -29.18
CA GLY A 232 21.06 -19.01 -29.67
C GLY A 232 19.94 -18.07 -29.24
N GLU A 233 20.24 -17.03 -28.46
CA GLU A 233 19.29 -16.00 -28.03
C GLU A 233 19.48 -14.70 -28.83
N ILE A 234 18.39 -13.99 -29.11
CA ILE A 234 18.41 -12.72 -29.84
C ILE A 234 18.88 -11.62 -28.89
N VAL A 235 19.92 -10.89 -29.30
CA VAL A 235 20.36 -9.68 -28.59
C VAL A 235 19.52 -8.52 -29.08
N SER A 236 18.50 -8.16 -28.31
CA SER A 236 17.62 -7.04 -28.62
C SER A 236 18.30 -5.69 -28.38
N ASP A 237 17.74 -4.60 -28.91
CA ASP A 237 18.21 -3.24 -28.60
C ASP A 237 18.14 -2.93 -27.11
N ARG A 238 17.17 -3.54 -26.41
CA ARG A 238 17.05 -3.46 -24.96
C ARG A 238 18.27 -4.08 -24.27
N VAL A 239 18.68 -5.27 -24.68
CA VAL A 239 19.90 -5.93 -24.16
C VAL A 239 21.15 -5.10 -24.48
N ARG A 240 21.26 -4.56 -25.70
CA ARG A 240 22.39 -3.69 -26.07
C ARG A 240 22.45 -2.43 -25.20
N SER A 241 21.31 -1.84 -24.86
CA SER A 241 21.24 -0.65 -23.99
C SER A 241 21.74 -0.88 -22.56
N LEU A 242 21.80 -2.15 -22.12
CA LEU A 242 22.35 -2.53 -20.82
C LEU A 242 23.87 -2.73 -20.84
N LEU A 243 24.51 -2.75 -22.01
CA LEU A 243 25.95 -2.90 -22.12
C LEU A 243 26.64 -1.54 -21.98
N PRO A 244 27.80 -1.46 -21.31
CA PRO A 244 28.59 -0.24 -21.27
C PRO A 244 29.00 0.20 -22.69
N SER A 245 29.24 1.49 -22.89
CA SER A 245 29.59 2.02 -24.21
C SER A 245 31.07 1.79 -24.54
N THR A 246 31.91 1.50 -23.55
CA THR A 246 33.33 1.23 -23.76
C THR A 246 33.84 0.08 -22.90
N MET A 247 35.02 -0.44 -23.26
CA MET A 247 35.70 -1.43 -22.45
C MET A 247 36.13 -0.85 -21.09
N GLU A 248 36.52 0.42 -21.05
CA GLU A 248 36.88 1.11 -19.80
C GLU A 248 35.68 1.17 -18.84
N GLU A 249 34.49 1.48 -19.35
CA GLU A 249 33.26 1.46 -18.56
C GLU A 249 32.92 0.03 -18.10
N LEU A 250 33.09 -0.98 -18.96
CA LEU A 250 32.91 -2.38 -18.57
C LEU A 250 33.86 -2.81 -17.45
N ILE A 251 35.11 -2.34 -17.47
CA ILE A 251 36.06 -2.56 -16.36
C ILE A 251 35.59 -1.85 -15.09
N GLN A 252 35.00 -0.65 -15.20
CA GLN A 252 34.40 0.04 -14.05
C GLN A 252 33.20 -0.73 -13.47
N VAL A 253 32.36 -1.36 -14.30
CA VAL A 253 31.29 -2.25 -13.85
C VAL A 253 31.85 -3.37 -12.97
N LEU A 254 32.95 -4.00 -13.37
CA LEU A 254 33.57 -5.07 -12.59
C LEU A 254 34.12 -4.59 -11.24
N ALA A 255 34.53 -3.32 -11.17
CA ALA A 255 35.02 -2.68 -9.96
C ALA A 255 33.90 -2.25 -9.00
N VAL A 256 32.63 -2.22 -9.44
CA VAL A 256 31.48 -2.07 -8.55
C VAL A 256 31.45 -3.27 -7.60
N ASP A 257 31.32 -2.99 -6.30
CA ASP A 257 31.19 -3.92 -5.16
C ASP A 257 31.46 -5.41 -5.51
N PRO A 258 32.61 -5.97 -5.09
CA PRO A 258 33.05 -7.30 -5.50
C PRO A 258 32.05 -8.41 -5.14
N GLU A 259 31.22 -8.21 -4.12
CA GLU A 259 30.27 -9.21 -3.63
C GLU A 259 28.97 -9.28 -4.44
N LEU A 260 28.70 -8.30 -5.32
CA LEU A 260 27.46 -8.27 -6.10
C LEU A 260 27.52 -9.20 -7.32
N PRO A 261 26.39 -9.83 -7.70
CA PRO A 261 26.23 -10.46 -9.00
C PRO A 261 26.48 -9.46 -10.14
N LEU A 262 27.04 -9.93 -11.26
CA LEU A 262 27.41 -9.06 -12.37
C LEU A 262 26.19 -8.35 -12.99
N GLU A 263 25.02 -8.98 -12.96
CA GLU A 263 23.75 -8.38 -13.38
C GLU A 263 23.42 -7.13 -12.56
N GLN A 264 23.62 -7.20 -11.22
CA GLN A 264 23.38 -6.07 -10.33
C GLN A 264 24.44 -4.98 -10.51
N LYS A 265 25.71 -5.35 -10.73
CA LYS A 265 26.76 -4.37 -11.05
C LYS A 265 26.42 -3.61 -12.33
N LEU A 266 26.01 -4.34 -13.36
CA LEU A 266 25.61 -3.78 -14.65
C LEU A 266 24.40 -2.85 -14.49
N ALA A 267 23.36 -3.31 -13.80
CA ALA A 267 22.17 -2.53 -13.52
C ALA A 267 22.48 -1.23 -12.76
N ARG A 268 23.30 -1.29 -11.70
CA ARG A 268 23.71 -0.10 -10.93
C ARG A 268 24.49 0.89 -11.78
N PHE A 269 25.39 0.39 -12.63
CA PHE A 269 26.22 1.23 -13.49
C PHE A 269 25.38 1.95 -14.55
N VAL A 270 24.58 1.20 -15.32
CA VAL A 270 23.76 1.74 -16.40
C VAL A 270 22.68 2.67 -15.85
N GLY A 271 22.00 2.24 -14.80
CA GLY A 271 20.93 3.00 -14.17
C GLY A 271 21.42 4.14 -13.28
N LYS A 272 22.74 4.32 -13.09
CA LYS A 272 23.34 5.30 -12.15
C LYS A 272 22.66 5.29 -10.77
N ALA A 273 22.31 4.11 -10.28
CA ALA A 273 21.41 3.89 -9.15
C ALA A 273 21.95 4.34 -7.78
N ILE A 274 23.09 5.04 -7.75
CA ILE A 274 23.75 5.53 -6.55
C ILE A 274 24.09 7.01 -6.75
N SER A 275 23.55 7.86 -5.88
CA SER A 275 23.93 9.27 -5.73
C SER A 275 24.70 9.47 -4.42
N SER A 276 25.50 10.53 -4.28
CA SER A 276 26.16 10.76 -2.99
C SER A 276 25.11 11.12 -1.91
N PRO A 277 25.24 10.59 -0.68
CA PRO A 277 24.34 10.96 0.42
C PRO A 277 24.27 12.47 0.64
N GLU A 278 25.37 13.20 0.46
CA GLU A 278 25.42 14.65 0.60
C GLU A 278 24.56 15.36 -0.46
N TRP A 279 24.63 14.90 -1.72
CA TRP A 279 23.82 15.46 -2.79
C TRP A 279 22.33 15.21 -2.54
N ILE A 280 21.97 14.00 -2.08
CA ILE A 280 20.58 13.65 -1.74
C ILE A 280 20.07 14.51 -0.59
N LYS A 281 20.88 14.76 0.45
CA LYS A 281 20.49 15.63 1.56
C LYS A 281 20.31 17.09 1.14
N GLU A 282 21.09 17.56 0.17
CA GLU A 282 21.05 18.93 -0.33
C GLU A 282 19.90 19.16 -1.35
N ASN A 283 19.57 18.15 -2.17
CA ASN A 283 18.65 18.28 -3.30
C ASN A 283 17.36 17.45 -3.16
N GLY A 284 17.31 16.53 -2.21
CA GLY A 284 16.18 15.66 -1.94
C GLY A 284 15.25 16.21 -0.87
N LEU A 285 14.08 15.59 -0.77
CA LEU A 285 13.02 15.94 0.15
C LEU A 285 12.82 14.79 1.13
N CYS A 286 12.89 15.08 2.44
CA CYS A 286 12.73 14.05 3.46
C CYS A 286 11.32 13.44 3.43
N LEU A 287 11.23 12.11 3.47
CA LEU A 287 9.95 11.37 3.55
C LEU A 287 9.63 10.81 4.94
N GLU A 288 10.56 10.92 5.90
CA GLU A 288 10.42 10.33 7.25
C GLU A 288 10.10 11.34 8.35
N ASN A 289 9.64 12.54 8.00
CA ASN A 289 9.27 13.52 9.01
C ASN A 289 7.99 13.14 9.75
N LEU A 290 7.11 12.35 9.14
CA LEU A 290 5.83 11.95 9.71
C LEU A 290 5.79 10.45 10.01
N ARG A 291 5.08 10.07 11.06
CA ARG A 291 4.66 8.70 11.35
C ARG A 291 3.18 8.67 11.74
N PRO A 292 2.45 7.58 11.47
CA PRO A 292 1.10 7.39 11.99
C PRO A 292 1.12 7.19 13.52
N ALA A 293 0.10 7.70 14.19
CA ALA A 293 -0.33 7.28 15.52
C ALA A 293 -1.81 7.68 15.73
N PRO A 294 -2.51 7.18 16.75
CA PRO A 294 -3.86 7.68 17.07
C PRO A 294 -3.85 9.20 17.25
N SER A 295 -4.78 9.90 16.59
CA SER A 295 -4.88 11.35 16.68
C SER A 295 -5.18 11.79 18.10
N THR A 296 -4.69 12.97 18.47
CA THR A 296 -5.07 13.65 19.71
C THR A 296 -6.47 14.26 19.62
N LEU A 297 -7.04 14.38 18.42
CA LEU A 297 -8.42 14.80 18.21
C LEU A 297 -9.38 13.60 18.34
N PRO A 298 -10.52 13.76 19.04
CA PRO A 298 -11.53 12.72 19.11
C PRO A 298 -12.13 12.48 17.72
N ASN A 299 -12.46 11.22 17.42
CA ASN A 299 -13.13 10.81 16.18
C ASN A 299 -12.35 11.10 14.88
N ALA A 300 -11.03 11.32 14.96
CA ALA A 300 -10.17 11.61 13.80
C ALA A 300 -9.33 10.41 13.35
N GLY A 301 -9.46 9.25 13.99
CA GLY A 301 -8.71 8.04 13.63
C GLY A 301 -7.20 8.22 13.86
N GLN A 302 -6.40 8.05 12.81
CA GLN A 302 -4.96 8.25 12.85
C GLN A 302 -4.58 9.70 12.52
N GLY A 303 -3.50 10.18 13.13
CA GLY A 303 -2.87 11.47 12.88
C GLY A 303 -1.43 11.35 12.42
N ALA A 304 -0.91 12.44 11.87
CA ALA A 304 0.48 12.58 11.44
C ALA A 304 1.33 13.16 12.58
N PHE A 305 2.30 12.39 13.08
CA PHE A 305 3.17 12.82 14.17
C PHE A 305 4.60 13.05 13.70
N ALA A 306 5.19 14.16 14.12
CA ALA A 306 6.57 14.49 13.79
C ALA A 306 7.55 13.48 14.40
N GLN A 307 8.51 13.02 13.60
CA GLN A 307 9.61 12.15 14.04
C GLN A 307 10.89 12.95 14.35
N ASN A 308 11.04 14.10 13.69
CA ASN A 308 12.20 14.98 13.79
C ASN A 308 11.76 16.36 14.26
N VAL A 309 12.73 17.17 14.71
CA VAL A 309 12.51 18.62 14.85
C VAL A 309 12.34 19.19 13.45
N ILE A 310 11.30 19.98 13.24
CA ILE A 310 11.03 20.68 11.98
C ILE A 310 10.95 22.17 12.29
N GLU A 311 11.84 22.96 11.71
CA GLU A 311 11.88 24.40 11.92
C GLU A 311 10.80 25.11 11.11
N LYS A 312 10.44 26.32 11.55
CA LYS A 312 9.48 27.16 10.83
C LYS A 312 9.97 27.42 9.39
N GLY A 313 9.10 27.16 8.42
CA GLY A 313 9.35 27.35 6.99
C GLY A 313 9.91 26.12 6.29
N GLU A 314 10.24 25.06 7.02
CA GLU A 314 10.69 23.80 6.42
C GLU A 314 9.51 22.98 5.87
N ILE A 315 9.78 22.23 4.80
CA ILE A 315 8.85 21.26 4.24
C ILE A 315 8.76 20.08 5.22
N ILE A 316 7.55 19.86 5.75
CA ILE A 316 7.22 18.71 6.58
C ILE A 316 7.16 17.47 5.70
N VAL A 317 6.38 17.51 4.63
CA VAL A 317 6.22 16.38 3.70
C VAL A 317 5.95 16.90 2.29
N PRO A 318 6.64 16.37 1.25
CA PRO A 318 6.28 16.64 -0.13
C PRO A 318 5.00 15.87 -0.49
N VAL A 319 4.17 16.42 -1.38
CA VAL A 319 2.87 15.84 -1.68
C VAL A 319 2.66 15.76 -3.19
N PRO A 320 3.26 14.77 -3.89
CA PRO A 320 2.88 14.45 -5.25
C PRO A 320 1.39 14.12 -5.35
N LEU A 321 0.71 14.60 -6.40
CA LEU A 321 -0.75 14.51 -6.53
C LEU A 321 -1.16 13.72 -7.77
N LEU A 322 -2.07 12.77 -7.58
CA LEU A 322 -2.89 12.21 -8.65
C LEU A 322 -4.13 13.08 -8.85
N HIS A 323 -4.55 13.25 -10.10
CA HIS A 323 -5.72 14.06 -10.42
C HIS A 323 -6.92 13.18 -10.78
N VAL A 324 -8.09 13.54 -10.27
CA VAL A 324 -9.39 12.98 -10.67
C VAL A 324 -10.21 14.13 -11.22
N THR A 325 -10.48 14.14 -12.52
CA THR A 325 -11.08 15.28 -13.21
C THR A 325 -12.59 15.43 -12.96
N ASP A 326 -13.25 14.36 -12.55
CA ASP A 326 -14.66 14.34 -12.15
C ASP A 326 -14.82 13.70 -10.77
N ARG A 327 -15.09 14.52 -9.75
CA ARG A 327 -15.34 14.03 -8.39
C ARG A 327 -16.54 13.08 -8.27
N GLU A 328 -17.49 13.14 -9.20
CA GLU A 328 -18.60 12.17 -9.24
C GLU A 328 -18.14 10.77 -9.62
N ALA A 329 -16.89 10.60 -10.09
CA ALA A 329 -16.27 9.29 -10.27
C ALA A 329 -16.11 8.52 -8.95
N PHE A 330 -16.10 9.21 -7.81
CA PHE A 330 -16.12 8.58 -6.48
C PHE A 330 -17.53 8.26 -5.98
N ARG A 331 -18.58 8.48 -6.79
CA ARG A 331 -19.95 8.18 -6.37
C ARG A 331 -20.28 6.69 -6.56
N LEU A 332 -20.76 6.06 -5.50
CA LEU A 332 -21.24 4.69 -5.44
C LEU A 332 -22.72 4.59 -5.86
N PRO A 333 -23.24 3.39 -6.22
CA PRO A 333 -24.61 3.21 -6.69
C PRO A 333 -25.72 3.62 -5.73
N ASP A 334 -25.43 3.64 -4.43
CA ASP A 334 -26.35 4.06 -3.38
C ASP A 334 -26.26 5.57 -3.07
N ASP A 335 -25.73 6.34 -4.03
CA ASP A 335 -25.50 7.79 -3.96
C ASP A 335 -24.52 8.24 -2.86
N LYS A 336 -23.73 7.31 -2.32
CA LYS A 336 -22.64 7.61 -1.38
C LYS A 336 -21.35 7.93 -2.13
N TYR A 337 -20.35 8.45 -1.43
CA TYR A 337 -19.00 8.62 -1.98
C TYR A 337 -18.03 7.59 -1.39
N GLN A 338 -17.03 7.20 -2.18
CA GLN A 338 -15.86 6.43 -1.73
C GLN A 338 -15.21 7.08 -0.51
N LEU A 339 -14.67 6.26 0.39
CA LEU A 339 -13.85 6.75 1.51
C LEU A 339 -12.66 7.60 1.02
N MET A 340 -12.12 7.26 -0.15
CA MET A 340 -11.05 8.01 -0.82
C MET A 340 -11.30 9.52 -0.91
N LEU A 341 -12.56 9.96 -1.03
CA LEU A 341 -12.89 11.38 -1.11
C LEU A 341 -12.32 12.17 0.08
N ASN A 342 -12.29 11.57 1.28
CA ASN A 342 -11.82 12.21 2.52
C ASN A 342 -10.30 12.45 2.53
N TYR A 343 -9.57 11.76 1.67
CA TYR A 343 -8.11 11.83 1.57
C TYR A 343 -7.64 12.70 0.41
N CYS A 344 -8.55 13.17 -0.45
CA CYS A 344 -8.21 14.02 -1.58
C CYS A 344 -8.52 15.49 -1.30
N PHE A 345 -7.69 16.37 -1.88
CA PHE A 345 -7.91 17.81 -1.90
C PHE A 345 -8.91 18.20 -2.99
N GLY A 346 -9.79 19.15 -2.72
CA GLY A 346 -10.81 19.62 -3.66
C GLY A 346 -11.23 21.07 -3.43
N HIS A 347 -12.03 21.60 -4.35
CA HIS A 347 -12.61 22.94 -4.25
C HIS A 347 -14.08 22.90 -4.66
N ASP A 348 -14.96 23.61 -3.95
CA ASP A 348 -16.41 23.51 -4.14
C ASP A 348 -16.87 23.85 -5.57
N GLU A 349 -16.19 24.83 -6.17
CA GLU A 349 -16.40 25.31 -7.55
C GLU A 349 -15.75 24.42 -8.63
N SER A 350 -15.19 23.26 -8.28
CA SER A 350 -14.45 22.41 -9.21
C SER A 350 -14.87 20.95 -9.14
N SER A 351 -14.84 20.26 -10.28
CA SER A 351 -14.96 18.81 -10.35
C SER A 351 -13.63 18.09 -10.07
N LEU A 352 -12.50 18.80 -10.16
CA LEU A 352 -11.16 18.27 -9.92
C LEU A 352 -10.94 17.92 -8.44
N LEU A 353 -10.47 16.70 -8.18
CA LEU A 353 -9.82 16.29 -6.95
C LEU A 353 -8.32 16.06 -7.19
N LEU A 354 -7.52 16.32 -6.17
CA LEU A 354 -6.08 16.07 -6.15
C LEU A 354 -5.76 15.15 -4.96
N CYS A 355 -5.42 13.90 -5.24
CA CYS A 355 -5.19 12.88 -4.21
C CYS A 355 -3.69 12.72 -3.95
N PRO A 356 -3.23 12.89 -2.70
CA PRO A 356 -1.81 12.78 -2.31
C PRO A 356 -1.25 11.34 -2.44
N LEU A 357 0.07 11.23 -2.57
CA LEU A 357 0.84 9.98 -2.58
C LEU A 357 1.87 9.88 -1.45
N THR A 358 1.64 10.58 -0.33
CA THR A 358 2.52 10.54 0.84
C THR A 358 1.73 10.54 2.15
N ASN A 359 2.45 10.42 3.26
CA ASN A 359 1.94 10.55 4.63
C ASN A 359 1.24 11.90 4.95
N ALA A 360 1.08 12.80 3.98
CA ALA A 360 0.16 13.93 4.07
C ALA A 360 -1.29 13.49 4.33
N VAL A 361 -1.66 12.27 3.93
CA VAL A 361 -3.00 11.65 4.14
C VAL A 361 -3.37 11.49 5.62
N LEU A 362 -2.37 11.49 6.51
CA LEU A 362 -2.52 11.38 7.96
C LEU A 362 -2.80 12.73 8.65
N ILE A 363 -2.61 13.85 7.96
CA ILE A 363 -2.60 15.18 8.61
C ILE A 363 -4.03 15.64 8.82
N ASN A 364 -4.48 15.63 10.07
CA ASN A 364 -5.85 15.99 10.42
C ASN A 364 -6.14 17.49 10.36
N HIS A 365 -7.44 17.80 10.33
CA HIS A 365 -7.94 19.15 10.37
C HIS A 365 -7.69 19.85 11.72
N CYS A 366 -7.19 21.08 11.67
CA CYS A 366 -7.39 22.06 12.73
C CYS A 366 -7.47 23.47 12.15
N SER A 367 -8.30 24.32 12.75
CA SER A 367 -8.38 25.74 12.39
C SER A 367 -8.13 26.66 13.58
N SER A 368 -7.72 27.89 13.25
CA SER A 368 -7.62 28.98 14.22
C SER A 368 -8.98 29.40 14.79
N HIS A 369 -10.07 29.09 14.08
CA HIS A 369 -11.44 29.42 14.51
C HIS A 369 -11.97 28.43 15.57
N ARG A 370 -11.57 27.16 15.49
CA ARG A 370 -12.01 26.11 16.43
C ARG A 370 -11.09 25.91 17.62
N GLN A 371 -9.79 26.14 17.44
CA GLN A 371 -8.77 25.93 18.47
C GLN A 371 -8.77 24.50 19.06
N GLN A 372 -9.24 23.51 18.29
CA GLN A 372 -9.35 22.11 18.74
C GLN A 372 -7.97 21.45 18.99
N CYS A 373 -6.94 21.92 18.28
CA CYS A 373 -5.55 21.54 18.50
C CYS A 373 -4.77 22.54 19.37
N GLY A 374 -5.49 23.38 20.15
CA GLY A 374 -4.91 24.40 21.01
C GLY A 374 -5.06 25.84 20.47
N PRO A 375 -4.68 26.84 21.29
CA PRO A 375 -4.97 28.25 21.05
C PRO A 375 -4.21 28.83 19.84
N GLU A 376 -3.09 28.21 19.45
CA GLU A 376 -2.28 28.66 18.32
C GLU A 376 -2.80 28.13 16.96
N GLY A 377 -3.85 27.30 16.95
CA GLY A 377 -4.40 26.70 15.73
C GLY A 377 -3.43 25.72 15.04
N PRO A 378 -3.59 25.46 13.73
CA PRO A 378 -2.74 24.52 13.00
C PRO A 378 -1.25 24.92 13.06
N ASN A 379 -0.35 23.95 12.98
CA ASN A 379 1.10 24.16 12.98
C ASN A 379 1.73 24.02 11.58
N ALA A 380 0.93 23.69 10.57
CA ALA A 380 1.36 23.58 9.19
C ALA A 380 0.37 24.25 8.22
N VAL A 381 0.85 24.50 7.00
CA VAL A 381 0.06 25.06 5.89
C VAL A 381 0.36 24.31 4.59
N LEU A 382 -0.64 24.23 3.71
CA LEU A 382 -0.49 23.73 2.36
C LEU A 382 0.00 24.83 1.42
N GLN A 383 0.93 24.51 0.52
CA GLN A 383 1.32 25.38 -0.59
C GLN A 383 1.63 24.57 -1.86
N TRP A 384 1.70 25.21 -3.01
CA TRP A 384 2.22 24.58 -4.24
C TRP A 384 3.72 24.30 -4.12
N SER A 385 4.21 23.27 -4.83
CA SER A 385 5.63 22.92 -4.87
C SER A 385 6.53 24.13 -5.15
N SER A 386 7.62 24.26 -4.40
CA SER A 386 8.62 25.31 -4.51
C SER A 386 9.60 25.11 -5.68
N GLY A 387 9.20 24.34 -6.70
CA GLY A 387 9.97 24.09 -7.93
C GLY A 387 10.63 22.72 -8.02
N TRP A 388 10.43 21.82 -7.06
CA TRP A 388 10.95 20.45 -7.17
C TRP A 388 10.13 19.58 -8.12
N GLU A 389 8.83 19.84 -8.31
CA GLU A 389 8.00 19.22 -9.35
C GLU A 389 8.13 20.02 -10.66
N PRO A 390 8.92 19.55 -11.64
CA PRO A 390 9.25 20.34 -12.83
C PRO A 390 8.06 20.61 -13.75
N ARG A 391 6.99 19.81 -13.67
CA ARG A 391 5.80 19.96 -14.51
C ARG A 391 4.67 20.77 -13.86
N GLN A 392 4.89 21.27 -12.64
CA GLN A 392 3.90 22.01 -11.86
C GLN A 392 3.32 23.20 -12.63
N ASP A 393 4.17 24.01 -13.27
CA ASP A 393 3.73 25.19 -14.03
C ASP A 393 2.99 24.82 -15.32
N GLU A 394 3.41 23.73 -15.98
CA GLU A 394 2.74 23.24 -17.18
C GLU A 394 1.32 22.76 -16.83
N PHE A 395 1.21 21.90 -15.82
CA PHE A 395 -0.07 21.28 -15.42
C PHE A 395 -1.02 22.30 -14.79
N SER A 396 -0.51 23.22 -13.97
CA SER A 396 -1.34 24.26 -13.35
C SER A 396 -2.00 25.19 -14.36
N ASN A 397 -1.42 25.35 -15.55
CA ASN A 397 -1.98 26.15 -16.65
C ASN A 397 -2.98 25.38 -17.54
N MET A 398 -3.11 24.06 -17.39
CA MET A 398 -4.07 23.26 -18.16
C MET A 398 -5.51 23.48 -17.68
N THR A 399 -6.49 23.21 -18.55
CA THR A 399 -7.89 23.06 -18.14
C THR A 399 -8.12 21.68 -17.50
N VAL A 400 -9.20 21.51 -16.73
CA VAL A 400 -9.56 20.20 -16.14
C VAL A 400 -9.68 19.11 -17.22
N ALA A 401 -10.26 19.43 -18.37
CA ALA A 401 -10.36 18.49 -19.49
C ALA A 401 -8.98 18.07 -20.00
N LYS A 402 -8.04 19.02 -20.13
CA LYS A 402 -6.70 18.71 -20.63
C LYS A 402 -5.84 17.94 -19.62
N LEU A 403 -6.07 18.17 -18.33
CA LEU A 403 -5.49 17.35 -17.26
C LEU A 403 -5.90 15.88 -17.42
N GLY A 404 -7.19 15.60 -17.69
CA GLY A 404 -7.68 14.24 -17.86
C GLY A 404 -7.10 13.48 -19.07
N GLU A 405 -6.44 14.18 -19.99
CA GLU A 405 -5.70 13.56 -21.10
C GLU A 405 -4.26 13.18 -20.71
N GLN A 406 -3.79 13.55 -19.50
CA GLN A 406 -2.42 13.29 -19.07
C GLN A 406 -2.30 11.91 -18.43
N PRO A 407 -1.43 11.01 -18.96
CA PRO A 407 -1.31 9.64 -18.45
C PRO A 407 -0.53 9.54 -17.14
N GLY A 408 -0.06 10.66 -16.57
CA GLY A 408 0.77 10.68 -15.37
C GLY A 408 0.57 11.92 -14.53
N ARG A 409 1.06 11.88 -13.29
CA ARG A 409 1.04 13.04 -12.39
C ARG A 409 1.90 14.19 -12.93
N GLY A 410 1.66 15.41 -12.47
CA GLY A 410 2.51 16.58 -12.75
C GLY A 410 2.23 17.76 -11.82
N LEU A 411 1.46 17.53 -10.76
CA LEU A 411 1.12 18.50 -9.75
C LEU A 411 1.63 18.00 -8.40
N ALA A 412 2.06 18.93 -7.56
CA ALA A 412 2.45 18.62 -6.20
C ALA A 412 2.20 19.78 -5.23
N PHE A 413 1.78 19.43 -4.02
CA PHE A 413 1.81 20.34 -2.88
C PHE A 413 3.04 20.11 -2.01
N GLU A 414 3.22 21.02 -1.07
CA GLU A 414 4.05 20.88 0.11
C GLU A 414 3.21 21.19 1.33
N VAL A 415 3.46 20.44 2.40
CA VAL A 415 3.01 20.84 3.73
C VAL A 415 4.20 21.47 4.44
N VAL A 416 4.07 22.73 4.85
CA VAL A 416 5.17 23.54 5.40
C VAL A 416 4.85 23.93 6.83
N ALA A 417 5.85 23.84 7.71
CA ALA A 417 5.72 24.22 9.10
C ALA A 417 5.58 25.74 9.26
N ILE A 418 4.54 26.22 9.94
CA ILE A 418 4.36 27.67 10.20
C ILE A 418 4.94 28.12 11.55
N ARG A 419 5.33 27.15 12.38
CA ARG A 419 6.09 27.27 13.61
C ARG A 419 6.99 26.05 13.76
N ARG A 420 7.92 26.10 14.71
CA ARG A 420 8.75 24.93 15.06
C ARG A 420 7.85 23.79 15.58
N ILE A 421 8.13 22.57 15.15
CA ILE A 421 7.41 21.34 15.52
C ILE A 421 8.43 20.40 16.17
N GLU A 422 8.13 19.91 17.37
CA GLU A 422 9.01 18.99 18.10
C GLU A 422 8.66 17.53 17.79
N PRO A 423 9.61 16.59 17.93
CA PRO A 423 9.33 15.17 17.81
C PRO A 423 8.19 14.74 18.74
N GLY A 424 7.17 14.09 18.18
CA GLY A 424 5.97 13.67 18.89
C GLY A 424 4.80 14.66 18.86
N ASP A 425 4.98 15.86 18.31
CA ASP A 425 3.85 16.76 18.03
C ASP A 425 3.01 16.21 16.88
N GLU A 426 1.68 16.33 16.98
CA GLU A 426 0.77 16.06 15.86
C GLU A 426 0.76 17.27 14.91
N VAL A 427 0.81 16.99 13.61
CA VAL A 427 0.78 17.98 12.54
C VAL A 427 -0.66 18.18 12.09
N PHE A 428 -1.07 19.44 11.98
CA PHE A 428 -2.41 19.83 11.56
C PHE A 428 -2.37 20.90 10.47
N ILE A 429 -3.34 20.83 9.56
CA ILE A 429 -3.62 21.87 8.56
C ILE A 429 -5.09 22.32 8.64
N ASP A 430 -5.38 23.51 8.13
CA ASP A 430 -6.75 23.99 7.99
C ASP A 430 -7.38 23.43 6.71
N TYR A 431 -8.48 22.68 6.85
CA TYR A 431 -9.21 22.07 5.73
C TYR A 431 -10.22 23.06 5.12
N GLY A 432 -10.38 24.24 5.72
CA GLY A 432 -11.24 25.32 5.24
C GLY A 432 -12.69 25.25 5.75
N LEU A 433 -13.36 26.41 5.67
CA LEU A 433 -14.71 26.62 6.20
C LEU A 433 -15.79 25.71 5.58
N SER A 434 -15.60 25.28 4.33
CA SER A 434 -16.57 24.37 3.67
C SER A 434 -16.60 23.02 4.36
N TRP A 435 -15.41 22.43 4.58
CA TRP A 435 -15.26 21.20 5.33
C TRP A 435 -15.76 21.35 6.77
N GLU A 436 -15.42 22.46 7.45
CA GLU A 436 -15.86 22.70 8.83
C GLU A 436 -17.39 22.70 8.96
N ARG A 437 -18.10 23.39 8.06
CA ARG A 437 -19.56 23.43 8.08
C ARG A 437 -20.16 22.06 7.80
N ALA A 438 -19.63 21.35 6.81
CA ALA A 438 -20.08 19.99 6.51
C ALA A 438 -19.89 19.06 7.71
N TRP A 439 -18.76 19.18 8.42
CA TRP A 439 -18.51 18.41 9.64
C TRP A 439 -19.47 18.81 10.79
N GLU A 440 -19.78 20.10 10.96
CA GLU A 440 -20.78 20.54 11.96
C GLU A 440 -22.16 19.95 11.69
N ASP A 441 -22.61 20.06 10.45
CA ASP A 441 -23.92 19.57 10.03
C ASP A 441 -24.00 18.05 10.22
N HIS A 442 -22.92 17.34 9.88
CA HIS A 442 -22.77 15.91 10.13
C HIS A 442 -22.83 15.57 11.63
N VAL A 443 -22.02 16.20 12.46
CA VAL A 443 -22.00 15.98 13.91
C VAL A 443 -23.37 16.29 14.54
N ALA A 444 -24.04 17.35 14.10
CA ALA A 444 -25.35 17.76 14.61
C ALA A 444 -26.47 16.76 14.28
N THR A 445 -26.30 15.96 13.22
CA THR A 445 -27.28 14.97 12.74
C THR A 445 -26.83 13.53 12.93
N TRP A 446 -25.66 13.31 13.53
CA TRP A 446 -25.10 11.98 13.74
C TRP A 446 -25.91 11.18 14.76
N GLU A 447 -26.35 10.00 14.33
CA GLU A 447 -26.92 8.98 15.19
C GLU A 447 -26.04 7.74 15.10
N THR A 448 -25.60 7.24 16.27
CA THR A 448 -24.77 6.03 16.30
C THR A 448 -25.57 4.84 15.79
N PRO A 449 -25.07 4.10 14.78
CA PRO A 449 -25.71 2.89 14.29
C PRO A 449 -25.46 1.69 15.22
N TYR A 450 -24.58 1.85 16.21
CA TYR A 450 -24.14 0.78 17.08
C TYR A 450 -24.93 0.73 18.38
N SER A 451 -25.26 -0.49 18.81
CA SER A 451 -25.81 -0.73 20.14
C SER A 451 -24.74 -0.53 21.22
N SER A 452 -25.18 -0.36 22.47
CA SER A 452 -24.28 -0.30 23.64
C SER A 452 -23.40 -1.54 23.81
N ASN A 453 -23.73 -2.65 23.15
CA ASN A 453 -23.03 -3.93 23.23
C ASN A 453 -22.17 -4.20 21.98
N TYR A 454 -21.81 -3.18 21.21
CA TYR A 454 -20.91 -3.34 20.07
C TYR A 454 -19.57 -3.92 20.52
N VAL A 455 -19.13 -4.97 19.83
CA VAL A 455 -17.81 -5.57 20.00
C VAL A 455 -17.06 -5.41 18.67
N SER A 456 -15.86 -4.85 18.75
CA SER A 456 -14.99 -4.69 17.59
C SER A 456 -14.47 -6.05 17.11
N ILE A 457 -14.19 -6.19 15.82
CA ILE A 457 -13.59 -7.42 15.28
C ILE A 457 -12.23 -7.67 15.90
N GLN A 458 -11.45 -6.61 16.08
CA GLN A 458 -10.17 -6.74 16.75
C GLN A 458 -10.36 -7.34 18.15
N SER A 459 -11.33 -6.87 18.94
CA SER A 459 -11.60 -7.43 20.27
C SER A 459 -12.03 -8.90 20.22
N LEU A 460 -12.81 -9.31 19.22
CA LEU A 460 -13.21 -10.71 19.04
C LEU A 460 -12.01 -11.61 18.72
N ASN A 461 -11.09 -11.13 17.87
CA ASN A 461 -9.88 -11.84 17.48
C ASN A 461 -8.84 -11.87 18.60
N ASP A 462 -8.59 -10.75 19.28
CA ASP A 462 -7.63 -10.63 20.39
C ASP A 462 -8.03 -11.50 21.59
N ALA A 463 -9.33 -11.61 21.87
CA ALA A 463 -9.85 -12.43 22.97
C ALA A 463 -10.01 -13.92 22.59
N LEU A 464 -9.70 -14.31 21.35
CA LEU A 464 -9.94 -15.65 20.80
C LEU A 464 -11.35 -16.17 21.13
N VAL A 465 -12.36 -15.29 21.00
CA VAL A 465 -13.75 -15.61 21.35
C VAL A 465 -14.18 -16.89 20.63
N THR A 466 -14.77 -17.84 21.36
CA THR A 466 -15.29 -19.07 20.77
C THR A 466 -16.29 -18.72 19.68
N PRO A 467 -16.06 -19.15 18.42
CA PRO A 467 -17.01 -18.93 17.33
C PRO A 467 -18.37 -19.49 17.68
N LYS A 468 -19.44 -18.87 17.17
CA LYS A 468 -20.76 -19.45 17.28
C LYS A 468 -20.80 -20.74 16.46
N MET A 469 -21.12 -21.84 17.12
CA MET A 469 -21.31 -23.13 16.45
C MET A 469 -22.73 -23.16 15.86
N SER A 470 -22.86 -23.41 14.56
CA SER A 470 -24.19 -23.56 13.93
C SER A 470 -24.87 -24.86 14.35
N GLY A 471 -24.09 -25.94 14.50
CA GLY A 471 -24.61 -27.30 14.70
C GLY A 471 -25.33 -27.88 13.48
N ASP A 472 -25.53 -27.10 12.41
CA ASP A 472 -26.13 -27.53 11.15
C ASP A 472 -25.12 -27.36 10.01
N LEU A 473 -24.80 -28.47 9.34
CA LEU A 473 -23.91 -28.52 8.17
C LEU A 473 -24.45 -27.72 6.98
N ARG A 474 -25.76 -27.43 6.98
CA ARG A 474 -26.48 -26.78 5.88
C ARG A 474 -26.64 -25.27 6.10
N GLU A 475 -26.50 -24.78 7.33
CA GLU A 475 -26.72 -23.37 7.66
C GLU A 475 -25.51 -22.50 7.27
N ILE A 476 -25.81 -21.40 6.58
CA ILE A 476 -24.90 -20.27 6.43
C ILE A 476 -25.32 -19.27 7.49
N GLU A 477 -24.44 -18.98 8.44
CA GLU A 477 -24.72 -18.01 9.50
C GLU A 477 -25.15 -16.67 8.88
N ASP A 478 -26.06 -15.92 9.50
CA ASP A 478 -26.46 -14.56 9.06
C ASP A 478 -26.19 -13.53 10.15
N THR A 479 -24.92 -13.12 10.29
CA THR A 479 -24.47 -12.07 11.22
C THR A 479 -23.78 -10.93 10.46
N THR A 480 -23.51 -9.80 11.12
CA THR A 480 -22.83 -8.65 10.50
C THR A 480 -21.34 -8.89 10.23
N PHE A 481 -20.76 -9.88 10.90
CA PHE A 481 -19.42 -10.41 10.66
C PHE A 481 -19.54 -11.82 10.07
N PHE A 482 -18.43 -12.42 9.70
CA PHE A 482 -18.37 -13.83 9.38
C PHE A 482 -17.08 -14.42 9.95
N THR A 483 -17.05 -15.74 10.05
CA THR A 483 -15.84 -16.45 10.46
C THR A 483 -15.00 -16.78 9.23
N GLY A 484 -13.74 -16.38 9.22
CA GLY A 484 -12.76 -16.75 8.21
C GLY A 484 -11.82 -17.82 8.72
N CYS A 485 -11.59 -18.84 7.90
CA CYS A 485 -10.73 -19.99 8.17
C CYS A 485 -9.50 -19.94 7.25
N PHE A 486 -8.30 -20.10 7.80
CA PHE A 486 -7.09 -20.25 7.00
C PHE A 486 -7.19 -21.47 6.07
N TYR A 487 -7.12 -21.25 4.77
CA TYR A 487 -7.39 -22.24 3.75
C TYR A 487 -6.61 -21.91 2.48
N TRP A 488 -6.11 -22.95 1.83
CA TRP A 488 -5.59 -22.87 0.47
C TRP A 488 -6.11 -24.09 -0.29
N SER A 489 -6.35 -23.94 -1.59
CA SER A 489 -6.79 -25.07 -2.41
C SER A 489 -5.74 -26.19 -2.39
N SER A 490 -6.17 -27.42 -2.14
CA SER A 490 -5.31 -28.61 -2.20
C SER A 490 -5.73 -29.54 -3.34
N SER A 491 -4.97 -30.61 -3.56
CA SER A 491 -5.38 -31.67 -4.49
C SER A 491 -6.71 -32.32 -4.11
N ASP A 492 -7.08 -32.28 -2.83
CA ASP A 492 -8.30 -32.92 -2.31
C ASP A 492 -9.56 -32.20 -2.79
N ASP A 493 -9.46 -30.90 -3.09
CA ASP A 493 -10.56 -30.13 -3.68
C ASP A 493 -10.94 -30.58 -5.11
N TYR A 494 -10.07 -31.37 -5.74
CA TYR A 494 -10.23 -31.91 -7.08
C TYR A 494 -10.45 -33.43 -7.05
N ASP A 495 -10.71 -34.02 -5.88
CA ASP A 495 -11.06 -35.42 -5.74
C ASP A 495 -12.39 -35.73 -6.46
N SER A 496 -12.55 -37.00 -6.85
CA SER A 496 -13.77 -37.52 -7.47
C SER A 496 -15.08 -37.15 -6.75
N SER A 497 -15.06 -37.04 -5.42
CA SER A 497 -16.20 -36.59 -4.59
C SER A 497 -16.72 -35.20 -4.94
N TYR A 498 -15.90 -34.34 -5.54
CA TYR A 498 -16.26 -32.98 -5.96
C TYR A 498 -16.39 -32.82 -7.47
N VAL A 499 -16.18 -33.90 -8.24
CA VAL A 499 -16.28 -33.90 -9.71
C VAL A 499 -17.69 -34.27 -10.18
N GLU A 500 -18.42 -35.09 -9.42
CA GLU A 500 -19.79 -35.52 -9.75
C GLU A 500 -20.82 -34.67 -8.99
N GLU A 501 -21.90 -34.25 -9.67
CA GLU A 501 -23.02 -33.56 -9.02
C GLU A 501 -23.77 -34.50 -8.09
N ASN A 502 -24.01 -34.07 -6.85
CA ASN A 502 -24.90 -34.75 -5.92
C ASN A 502 -26.00 -33.80 -5.45
N PRO A 503 -27.07 -33.60 -6.24
CA PRO A 503 -28.11 -32.62 -5.92
C PRO A 503 -28.89 -32.92 -4.63
N ASP A 504 -28.79 -34.14 -4.10
CA ASP A 504 -29.52 -34.59 -2.91
C ASP A 504 -28.63 -34.65 -1.66
N TRP A 505 -27.40 -34.10 -1.68
CA TRP A 505 -26.49 -34.15 -0.52
C TRP A 505 -27.10 -33.53 0.75
N THR A 506 -28.00 -32.55 0.58
CA THR A 506 -28.69 -31.88 1.68
C THR A 506 -29.65 -32.80 2.43
N GLU A 507 -30.12 -33.89 1.81
CA GLU A 507 -31.00 -34.91 2.40
C GLU A 507 -30.23 -36.03 3.11
N LEU A 508 -28.91 -36.09 2.95
CA LEU A 508 -28.05 -37.03 3.66
C LEU A 508 -28.03 -36.72 5.16
N SER A 509 -27.82 -37.75 5.98
CA SER A 509 -27.52 -37.55 7.40
C SER A 509 -26.16 -36.88 7.59
N ASP A 510 -25.96 -36.22 8.73
CA ASP A 510 -24.69 -35.54 9.01
C ASP A 510 -23.49 -36.51 9.00
N GLU A 511 -23.70 -37.77 9.43
CA GLU A 511 -22.68 -38.82 9.42
C GLU A 511 -22.30 -39.22 7.99
N GLU A 512 -23.27 -39.36 7.09
CA GLU A 512 -23.03 -39.60 5.66
C GLU A 512 -22.33 -38.42 4.98
N ILE A 513 -22.70 -37.19 5.33
CA ILE A 513 -22.05 -35.98 4.81
C ILE A 513 -20.58 -35.94 5.24
N LEU A 514 -20.29 -36.22 6.51
CA LEU A 514 -18.92 -36.24 7.02
C LEU A 514 -18.11 -37.38 6.39
N GLU A 515 -18.67 -38.57 6.26
CA GLU A 515 -18.00 -39.70 5.61
C GLU A 515 -17.61 -39.38 4.17
N HIS A 516 -18.47 -38.66 3.43
CA HIS A 516 -18.28 -38.42 2.00
C HIS A 516 -17.51 -37.13 1.66
N TYR A 517 -17.68 -36.07 2.45
CA TYR A 517 -17.20 -34.71 2.12
C TYR A 517 -16.20 -34.13 3.11
N SER A 518 -15.85 -34.85 4.19
CA SER A 518 -14.83 -34.36 5.13
C SER A 518 -13.42 -34.79 4.78
N SER A 519 -12.44 -33.95 5.12
CA SER A 519 -11.02 -34.33 5.16
C SER A 519 -10.34 -33.77 6.39
N ASP A 520 -9.15 -34.27 6.70
CA ASP A 520 -8.34 -33.77 7.81
C ASP A 520 -7.91 -32.31 7.56
N GLY A 521 -8.25 -31.43 8.51
CA GLY A 521 -7.98 -30.00 8.49
C GLY A 521 -6.76 -29.57 9.31
N SER A 522 -6.07 -30.50 9.99
CA SER A 522 -4.97 -30.20 10.91
C SER A 522 -3.77 -29.53 10.24
N ILE A 523 -3.64 -29.67 8.92
CA ILE A 523 -2.57 -29.03 8.15
C ILE A 523 -2.79 -27.53 8.00
N PHE A 524 -4.02 -27.04 8.09
CA PHE A 524 -4.39 -25.65 7.83
C PHE A 524 -4.10 -24.75 9.04
N VAL A 525 -2.82 -24.65 9.41
CA VAL A 525 -2.33 -23.80 10.50
C VAL A 525 -1.91 -22.44 9.93
N GLY A 526 -2.70 -21.40 10.21
CA GLY A 526 -2.45 -20.03 9.73
C GLY A 526 -1.67 -19.18 10.73
N ASP A 527 -0.81 -18.31 10.20
CA ASP A 527 -0.23 -17.19 10.95
C ASP A 527 -1.05 -15.91 10.69
N TYR A 528 -2.07 -15.69 11.51
CA TYR A 528 -2.91 -14.49 11.42
C TYR A 528 -2.13 -13.20 11.62
N GLU A 529 -1.01 -13.22 12.38
CA GLU A 529 -0.24 -12.01 12.62
C GLU A 529 0.40 -11.46 11.34
N SER A 530 0.62 -12.34 10.36
CA SER A 530 1.20 -11.95 9.08
C SER A 530 0.21 -11.24 8.15
N HIS A 531 -1.10 -11.50 8.30
CA HIS A 531 -2.18 -11.14 7.35
C HIS A 531 -1.77 -11.34 5.88
N ASN A 532 -0.90 -12.32 5.63
CA ASN A 532 -0.30 -12.56 4.32
C ASN A 532 -1.10 -13.62 3.57
N GLY A 533 -1.64 -13.24 2.41
CA GLY A 533 -1.77 -14.15 1.29
C GLY A 533 -3.17 -14.64 0.93
N ASN A 534 -4.23 -13.87 1.19
CA ASN A 534 -5.59 -14.20 0.71
C ASN A 534 -6.06 -15.58 1.22
N ASN A 535 -5.55 -15.98 2.38
CA ASN A 535 -5.68 -17.36 2.84
C ASN A 535 -6.86 -17.53 3.79
N TYR A 536 -7.55 -16.47 4.23
CA TYR A 536 -8.71 -16.64 5.11
C TYR A 536 -10.00 -16.67 4.32
N TRP A 537 -10.53 -17.86 4.06
CA TRP A 537 -11.78 -18.06 3.33
C TRP A 537 -12.97 -18.00 4.28
N PRO A 538 -14.16 -17.55 3.83
CA PRO A 538 -15.35 -17.59 4.68
C PRO A 538 -15.67 -19.02 5.08
N CYS A 539 -16.05 -19.25 6.34
CA CYS A 539 -16.38 -20.57 6.85
C CYS A 539 -17.50 -20.52 7.90
N SER A 540 -18.21 -21.64 8.05
CA SER A 540 -19.10 -21.90 9.18
C SER A 540 -18.38 -22.82 10.17
N VAL A 541 -18.41 -22.48 11.46
CA VAL A 541 -17.95 -23.38 12.53
C VAL A 541 -19.12 -24.23 12.97
N LEU A 542 -18.99 -25.55 12.82
CA LEU A 542 -20.11 -26.47 12.94
C LEU A 542 -20.24 -26.97 14.38
N TYR A 543 -19.17 -27.58 14.90
CA TYR A 543 -19.04 -28.00 16.30
C TYR A 543 -17.56 -28.15 16.68
N GLN A 544 -17.28 -28.18 17.98
CA GLN A 544 -15.97 -28.51 18.53
C GLN A 544 -15.74 -30.02 18.39
N ASP A 545 -14.56 -30.42 17.92
CA ASP A 545 -14.20 -31.83 17.78
C ASP A 545 -13.85 -32.39 19.16
N THR A 546 -14.71 -33.25 19.70
CA THR A 546 -14.58 -33.80 21.06
C THR A 546 -13.94 -35.19 21.08
N GLU A 547 -13.58 -35.74 19.92
CA GLU A 547 -13.07 -37.12 19.82
C GLU A 547 -11.56 -37.24 20.10
N GLU A 548 -10.83 -36.12 20.09
CA GLU A 548 -9.42 -36.06 20.45
C GLU A 548 -9.22 -35.35 21.80
N ASP A 549 -8.18 -35.73 22.56
CA ASP A 549 -7.76 -35.06 23.82
C ASP A 549 -7.31 -33.59 23.61
N ASP A 550 -7.56 -33.01 22.42
CA ASP A 550 -7.20 -31.67 22.00
C ASP A 550 -8.44 -30.77 21.96
N GLU A 551 -8.71 -30.08 23.08
CA GLU A 551 -9.83 -29.14 23.25
C GLU A 551 -9.79 -27.95 22.26
N GLU A 552 -8.80 -27.85 21.37
CA GLU A 552 -8.62 -26.74 20.43
C GLU A 552 -8.98 -27.05 18.97
N SER A 553 -9.58 -28.21 18.70
CA SER A 553 -9.95 -28.63 17.34
C SER A 553 -11.46 -28.49 17.02
N TYR A 554 -11.78 -28.20 15.77
CA TYR A 554 -13.13 -27.88 15.30
C TYR A 554 -13.46 -28.62 13.99
N VAL A 555 -14.75 -28.78 13.72
CA VAL A 555 -15.26 -29.13 12.40
C VAL A 555 -15.81 -27.87 11.73
N VAL A 556 -15.30 -27.56 10.53
CA VAL A 556 -15.64 -26.34 9.79
C VAL A 556 -16.10 -26.66 8.38
N ARG A 557 -17.03 -25.86 7.86
CA ARG A 557 -17.41 -25.85 6.44
C ARG A 557 -16.79 -24.64 5.77
N ILE A 558 -15.98 -24.86 4.74
CA ILE A 558 -15.37 -23.80 3.93
C ILE A 558 -16.37 -23.34 2.87
N HIS A 559 -16.46 -22.02 2.67
CA HIS A 559 -17.25 -21.37 1.63
C HIS A 559 -16.34 -20.69 0.62
N GLN A 560 -16.80 -20.53 -0.61
CA GLN A 560 -16.00 -19.95 -1.69
C GLN A 560 -15.55 -18.53 -1.35
N ALA A 561 -14.24 -18.29 -1.42
CA ALA A 561 -13.70 -16.94 -1.32
C ALA A 561 -13.99 -16.14 -2.62
N PRO A 562 -14.37 -14.85 -2.52
CA PRO A 562 -14.74 -14.03 -3.68
C PRO A 562 -13.56 -13.67 -4.59
N PHE A 563 -12.33 -13.81 -4.10
CA PHE A 563 -11.10 -13.49 -4.82
C PHE A 563 -10.43 -14.71 -5.47
N GLU A 564 -11.00 -15.91 -5.30
CA GLU A 564 -10.47 -17.15 -5.87
C GLU A 564 -11.29 -17.61 -7.06
N SER A 565 -10.66 -18.40 -7.94
CA SER A 565 -11.41 -19.14 -8.96
C SER A 565 -12.44 -20.04 -8.29
N THR A 566 -13.58 -20.24 -8.98
CA THR A 566 -14.64 -21.10 -8.44
C THR A 566 -14.11 -22.52 -8.29
N MET A 567 -14.15 -23.04 -7.06
CA MET A 567 -13.68 -24.38 -6.75
C MET A 567 -14.68 -25.43 -7.26
N PRO A 568 -14.23 -26.65 -7.62
CA PRO A 568 -15.12 -27.70 -8.13
C PRO A 568 -16.33 -27.96 -7.24
N TRP A 569 -16.11 -28.04 -5.92
CA TRP A 569 -17.20 -28.19 -4.95
C TRP A 569 -18.18 -27.03 -4.95
N ASN A 570 -17.73 -25.79 -5.14
CA ASN A 570 -18.63 -24.64 -5.23
C ASN A 570 -19.40 -24.61 -6.57
N GLU A 571 -18.77 -24.99 -7.67
CA GLU A 571 -19.44 -25.11 -8.98
C GLU A 571 -20.57 -26.14 -8.96
N LYS A 572 -20.41 -27.20 -8.16
CA LYS A 572 -21.39 -28.29 -8.00
C LYS A 572 -22.33 -28.14 -6.80
N ASP A 573 -22.26 -27.02 -6.09
CA ASP A 573 -23.04 -26.75 -4.87
C ASP A 573 -22.88 -27.84 -3.78
N LEU A 574 -21.65 -28.35 -3.60
CA LEU A 574 -21.28 -29.38 -2.63
C LEU A 574 -20.60 -28.77 -1.39
N PRO A 575 -20.74 -29.38 -0.19
CA PRO A 575 -20.10 -28.88 1.02
C PRO A 575 -18.61 -29.27 1.04
N ARG A 576 -17.74 -28.32 1.41
CA ARG A 576 -16.32 -28.61 1.73
C ARG A 576 -16.13 -28.62 3.23
N ILE A 577 -15.94 -29.80 3.83
CA ILE A 577 -15.84 -29.95 5.29
C ILE A 577 -14.42 -30.34 5.71
N LEU A 578 -13.93 -29.73 6.79
CA LEU A 578 -12.66 -30.06 7.42
C LEU A 578 -12.88 -30.46 8.88
N THR A 579 -12.33 -31.59 9.29
CA THR A 579 -12.29 -32.05 10.69
C THR A 579 -10.93 -31.73 11.31
N LYS A 580 -10.76 -31.85 12.64
CA LYS A 580 -9.49 -31.54 13.32
C LYS A 580 -8.92 -30.16 13.00
N TYR A 581 -9.79 -29.20 12.72
CA TYR A 581 -9.40 -27.89 12.23
C TYR A 581 -8.96 -27.01 13.42
N PRO A 582 -7.75 -26.41 13.38
CA PRO A 582 -7.18 -25.75 14.55
C PRO A 582 -7.87 -24.42 14.87
N ARG A 583 -8.19 -24.17 16.15
CA ARG A 583 -8.78 -22.90 16.63
C ARG A 583 -7.96 -21.68 16.21
N SER A 584 -6.64 -21.79 16.24
CA SER A 584 -5.72 -20.69 15.90
C SER A 584 -5.84 -20.20 14.46
N SER A 585 -6.52 -20.96 13.59
CA SER A 585 -6.76 -20.63 12.18
C SER A 585 -8.14 -20.05 11.92
N ILE A 586 -8.93 -19.77 12.97
CA ILE A 586 -10.30 -19.27 12.88
C ILE A 586 -10.37 -17.83 13.40
N HIS A 587 -10.78 -16.88 12.55
CA HIS A 587 -10.85 -15.45 12.89
C HIS A 587 -12.16 -14.81 12.42
N PHE A 588 -12.47 -13.62 12.93
CA PHE A 588 -13.65 -12.85 12.54
C PHE A 588 -13.29 -11.77 11.54
N PHE A 589 -14.19 -11.55 10.58
CA PHE A 589 -14.08 -10.58 9.48
C PHE A 589 -15.39 -9.80 9.30
N LYS A 590 -15.33 -8.57 8.77
CA LYS A 590 -16.55 -7.84 8.38
C LYS A 590 -17.08 -8.48 7.11
N ARG A 591 -18.40 -8.60 6.99
CA ARG A 591 -18.98 -8.94 5.69
C ARG A 591 -18.78 -7.81 4.68
N PRO A 592 -18.69 -8.15 3.38
CA PRO A 592 -18.73 -7.17 2.31
C PRO A 592 -19.86 -6.16 2.49
N TYR A 593 -19.52 -4.88 2.34
CA TYR A 593 -20.42 -3.74 2.48
C TYR A 593 -21.03 -3.55 3.89
N LYS A 594 -20.48 -4.18 4.94
CA LYS A 594 -20.98 -4.08 6.33
C LYS A 594 -20.03 -3.39 7.30
N SER A 595 -18.85 -2.96 6.84
CA SER A 595 -17.98 -2.15 7.70
C SER A 595 -18.56 -0.75 7.95
N ALA A 596 -17.96 -0.04 8.90
CA ALA A 596 -18.28 1.34 9.22
C ALA A 596 -18.19 2.29 8.01
N GLN A 597 -17.30 2.04 7.04
CA GLN A 597 -17.18 2.92 5.87
C GLN A 597 -18.42 2.88 4.95
N HIS A 598 -19.24 1.83 5.07
CA HIS A 598 -20.45 1.66 4.27
C HIS A 598 -21.72 2.23 4.93
N LEU A 599 -21.58 2.79 6.14
CA LEU A 599 -22.69 3.42 6.84
C LEU A 599 -23.32 4.53 6.00
N PRO A 600 -24.65 4.60 5.89
CA PRO A 600 -25.31 5.57 5.03
C PRO A 600 -25.04 7.04 5.38
N ASN A 601 -24.79 7.30 6.66
CA ASN A 601 -24.49 8.61 7.19
C ASN A 601 -23.00 8.82 7.48
N ALA A 602 -22.08 7.95 7.01
CA ALA A 602 -20.65 8.18 7.20
C ALA A 602 -20.21 9.48 6.53
N PHE A 603 -19.34 10.25 7.21
CA PHE A 603 -18.91 11.56 6.72
C PHE A 603 -18.06 11.42 5.44
N ARG A 604 -18.43 12.17 4.39
CA ARG A 604 -17.71 12.20 3.10
C ARG A 604 -17.51 13.64 2.64
N HIS A 605 -16.26 14.10 2.65
CA HIS A 605 -15.92 15.46 2.20
C HIS A 605 -14.42 15.57 1.85
N SER A 606 -14.11 16.17 0.71
CA SER A 606 -12.72 16.47 0.33
C SER A 606 -12.07 17.52 1.24
N ILE A 607 -10.77 17.46 1.39
CA ILE A 607 -9.97 18.49 2.06
C ILE A 607 -10.01 19.77 1.22
N GLY A 608 -10.37 20.92 1.79
CA GLY A 608 -10.52 22.15 1.02
C GLY A 608 -9.19 22.76 0.58
N ILE A 609 -9.04 23.06 -0.71
CA ILE A 609 -7.94 23.87 -1.23
C ILE A 609 -8.28 25.36 -1.03
N PRO A 610 -7.39 26.16 -0.42
CA PRO A 610 -7.64 27.59 -0.25
C PRO A 610 -7.89 28.33 -1.58
N ASN A 611 -8.87 29.24 -1.58
CA ASN A 611 -9.26 30.03 -2.75
C ASN A 611 -8.09 30.73 -3.47
N HIS A 612 -7.09 31.21 -2.72
CA HIS A 612 -5.94 31.92 -3.26
C HIS A 612 -4.91 31.00 -3.93
N MET A 613 -4.95 29.69 -3.63
CA MET A 613 -4.11 28.68 -4.28
C MET A 613 -4.79 28.09 -5.52
N PHE A 614 -6.13 28.06 -5.55
CA PHE A 614 -6.88 27.32 -6.56
C PHE A 614 -7.00 28.07 -7.90
N PRO A 615 -6.45 27.56 -9.02
CA PRO A 615 -6.50 28.20 -10.33
C PRO A 615 -7.93 28.48 -10.82
N LEU A 616 -8.16 29.67 -11.39
CA LEU A 616 -9.48 30.10 -11.84
C LEU A 616 -10.03 29.21 -12.97
N GLN A 617 -9.16 28.75 -13.88
CA GLN A 617 -9.53 27.88 -15.00
C GLN A 617 -10.00 26.49 -14.59
N TRP A 618 -9.79 26.09 -13.33
CA TRP A 618 -10.28 24.83 -12.78
C TRP A 618 -11.66 24.96 -12.15
N ARG A 619 -12.18 26.18 -11.98
CA ARG A 619 -13.53 26.43 -11.45
C ARG A 619 -14.59 26.17 -12.53
N ASN A 620 -14.84 24.88 -12.79
CA ASN A 620 -15.73 24.42 -13.86
C ASN A 620 -17.12 23.97 -13.36
N ARG A 621 -17.36 23.94 -12.05
CA ARG A 621 -18.70 23.75 -11.49
C ARG A 621 -19.32 25.12 -11.28
N TYR A 622 -20.28 25.45 -12.13
CA TYR A 622 -21.19 26.54 -11.81
C TYR A 622 -21.91 26.17 -10.51
N TYR A 623 -21.84 27.02 -9.49
CA TYR A 623 -22.80 26.95 -8.42
C TYR A 623 -24.18 27.01 -9.06
N GLU A 624 -24.94 25.92 -9.02
CA GLU A 624 -26.39 26.02 -8.96
C GLU A 624 -26.70 26.72 -7.62
N THR A 625 -26.53 28.04 -7.61
CA THR A 625 -26.90 28.86 -6.48
C THR A 625 -28.42 28.76 -6.35
N SER A 626 -28.86 28.31 -5.18
CA SER A 626 -30.23 28.37 -4.63
C SER A 626 -31.31 27.50 -5.29
N LYS A 627 -31.57 26.35 -4.67
CA LYS A 627 -32.93 26.01 -4.24
C LYS A 627 -32.98 25.95 -2.73
#